data_AF-A0AAP5LWT5-F1
#
_entry.id   AF-A0AAP5LWT5-F1
#
_cell.length_a   1.000
_cell.length_b   1.000
_cell.length_c   1.000
_cell.angle_alpha   90.00
_cell.angle_beta   90.00
_cell.angle_gamma   90.00
#
_symmetry.space_group_name_H-M   'P 1'
#
loop_
_entity.id
_entity.type
_entity.pdbx_description
1 polymer ?
#
loop_
_entity_poly.entity_id
_entity_poly.type
_entity_poly.pdbx_seq_one_letter_code
_entity_poly.pdbx_strand_id
1 'polypeptide(L)'
;MAKGEVAFDAAKAQAVFKTYADAAKKMPTLFPDSSKTGGETTANPKIWEDQAGFKAAFVKFEADAAAGATVANLDGFRTAFGAATKNCGTCHEVYRIKK
;
A
#
# COMPACT_ATOMS: atom_id res chain seq x y z
N MET A 1 8.58 13.29 -7.72
CA MET A 1 9.22 12.45 -8.76
C MET A 1 8.21 12.04 -9.81
N ALA A 2 7.16 11.29 -9.46
CA ALA A 2 6.18 10.79 -10.44
C ALA A 2 5.56 11.90 -11.31
N LYS A 3 5.08 12.98 -10.66
CA LYS A 3 4.49 14.17 -11.29
C LYS A 3 5.49 15.14 -11.91
N GLY A 4 6.80 14.89 -11.81
CA GLY A 4 7.85 15.81 -12.27
C GLY A 4 8.12 17.02 -11.38
N GLU A 5 7.34 17.23 -10.30
CA GLU A 5 7.51 18.35 -9.35
C GLU A 5 8.86 18.36 -8.60
N VAL A 6 9.52 17.20 -8.52
CA VAL A 6 10.89 17.07 -8.01
C VAL A 6 11.68 16.11 -8.89
N ALA A 7 12.97 16.38 -9.05
CA ALA A 7 13.90 15.56 -9.83
C ALA A 7 13.94 14.10 -9.32
N PHE A 8 14.19 13.17 -10.24
CA PHE A 8 14.33 11.76 -9.89
C PHE A 8 15.58 11.54 -9.05
N ASP A 9 15.42 10.76 -7.99
CA ASP A 9 16.46 10.34 -7.08
C ASP A 9 16.24 8.85 -6.81
N ALA A 10 17.16 8.00 -7.28
CA ALA A 10 17.03 6.56 -7.19
C ALA A 10 17.00 6.08 -5.74
N ALA A 11 17.85 6.63 -4.87
CA ALA A 11 17.91 6.24 -3.47
C ALA A 11 16.59 6.54 -2.75
N LYS A 12 16.03 7.75 -2.98
CA LYS A 12 14.72 8.12 -2.41
C LYS A 12 13.59 7.26 -2.98
N ALA A 13 13.61 6.99 -4.28
CA ALA A 13 12.60 6.15 -4.93
C ALA A 13 12.60 4.73 -4.33
N GLN A 14 13.76 4.11 -4.22
CA GLN A 14 13.92 2.77 -3.65
C GLN A 14 13.53 2.74 -2.16
N ALA A 15 13.86 3.79 -1.39
CA ALA A 15 13.48 3.90 0.02
C ALA A 15 11.95 3.97 0.23
N VAL A 16 11.23 4.66 -0.65
CA VAL A 16 9.75 4.70 -0.62
C VAL A 16 9.16 3.30 -0.82
N PHE A 17 9.64 2.56 -1.82
CA PHE A 17 9.18 1.19 -2.08
C PHE A 17 9.49 0.23 -0.94
N LYS A 18 10.69 0.35 -0.34
CA LYS A 18 11.02 -0.43 0.85
C LYS A 18 10.07 -0.14 2.01
N THR A 19 9.75 1.14 2.25
CA THR A 19 8.81 1.54 3.30
C THR A 19 7.42 0.93 3.05
N TYR A 20 6.95 0.93 1.80
CA TYR A 20 5.69 0.31 1.43
C TYR A 20 5.67 -1.20 1.66
N ALA A 21 6.71 -1.93 1.23
CA ALA A 21 6.81 -3.37 1.45
C ALA A 21 6.86 -3.71 2.95
N ASP A 22 7.61 -2.96 3.75
CA ASP A 22 7.71 -3.17 5.20
C ASP A 22 6.37 -2.88 5.91
N ALA A 23 5.64 -1.85 5.47
CA ALA A 23 4.30 -1.55 5.98
C ALA A 23 3.29 -2.64 5.59
N ALA A 24 3.36 -3.14 4.36
CA ALA A 24 2.46 -4.20 3.86
C ALA A 24 2.52 -5.47 4.72
N LYS A 25 3.72 -5.84 5.19
CA LYS A 25 3.92 -6.98 6.10
C LYS A 25 3.28 -6.79 7.47
N LYS A 26 3.32 -5.56 8.00
CA LYS A 26 2.89 -5.24 9.37
C LYS A 26 1.40 -4.97 9.46
N MET A 27 0.83 -4.29 8.46
CA MET A 27 -0.55 -3.79 8.53
C MET A 27 -1.60 -4.87 8.83
N PRO A 28 -1.59 -6.08 8.24
CA PRO A 28 -2.60 -7.10 8.51
C PRO A 28 -2.72 -7.50 9.99
N THR A 29 -1.67 -7.33 10.80
CA THR A 29 -1.68 -7.70 12.22
C THR A 29 -2.31 -6.61 13.11
N LEU A 30 -2.54 -5.41 12.56
CA LEU A 30 -3.08 -4.26 13.28
C LEU A 30 -4.61 -4.15 13.21
N PHE A 31 -5.30 -5.17 12.68
CA PHE A 31 -6.76 -5.23 12.60
C PHE A 31 -7.35 -6.35 13.47
N PRO A 32 -7.07 -6.41 14.79
CA PRO A 32 -7.72 -7.36 15.68
C PRO A 32 -9.22 -7.07 15.79
N ASP A 33 -10.02 -8.03 16.27
CA ASP A 33 -11.46 -7.84 16.48
C ASP A 33 -11.79 -6.66 17.42
N SER A 34 -10.89 -6.36 18.38
CA SER A 34 -11.02 -5.22 19.28
C SER A 34 -10.89 -3.85 18.59
N SER A 35 -10.42 -3.81 17.34
CA SER A 35 -10.24 -2.57 16.56
C SER A 35 -11.41 -2.26 15.60
N LYS A 36 -12.50 -3.06 15.65
CA LYS A 36 -13.71 -2.88 14.85
C LYS A 36 -14.37 -1.51 15.03
N THR A 37 -14.30 -0.99 16.23
CA THR A 37 -14.95 0.25 16.64
C THR A 37 -14.04 1.05 17.56
N GLY A 38 -14.30 2.35 17.70
CA GLY A 38 -13.51 3.25 18.54
C GLY A 38 -12.49 4.08 17.76
N GLY A 39 -12.02 5.16 18.40
CA GLY A 39 -11.19 6.17 17.75
C GLY A 39 -11.87 6.81 16.54
N GLU A 40 -11.06 7.35 15.62
CA GLU A 40 -11.55 7.91 14.36
C GLU A 40 -11.44 6.91 13.19
N THR A 41 -11.53 5.61 13.48
CA THR A 41 -11.30 4.55 12.49
C THR A 41 -12.21 4.69 11.27
N THR A 42 -11.64 4.50 10.09
CA THR A 42 -12.36 4.35 8.81
C THR A 42 -12.30 2.92 8.29
N ALA A 43 -11.96 1.95 9.13
CA ALA A 43 -11.94 0.54 8.77
C ALA A 43 -13.37 0.05 8.49
N ASN A 44 -13.61 -0.50 7.31
CA ASN A 44 -14.91 -1.08 6.98
C ASN A 44 -15.05 -2.45 7.69
N PRO A 45 -16.20 -2.76 8.33
CA PRO A 45 -16.50 -4.08 8.91
C PRO A 45 -16.20 -5.27 7.99
N LYS A 46 -16.25 -5.06 6.66
CA LYS A 46 -15.88 -6.05 5.65
C LYS A 46 -14.47 -6.62 5.81
N ILE A 47 -13.53 -5.90 6.46
CA ILE A 47 -12.19 -6.40 6.78
C ILE A 47 -12.27 -7.69 7.60
N TRP A 48 -13.17 -7.75 8.58
CA TRP A 48 -13.31 -8.92 9.46
C TRP A 48 -14.20 -10.00 8.87
N GLU A 49 -15.08 -9.66 7.93
CA GLU A 49 -15.87 -10.62 7.15
C GLU A 49 -15.01 -11.32 6.08
N ASP A 50 -14.04 -10.61 5.51
CA ASP A 50 -13.16 -11.07 4.44
C ASP A 50 -11.68 -10.85 4.79
N GLN A 51 -11.24 -11.48 5.89
CA GLN A 51 -9.85 -11.41 6.34
C GLN A 51 -8.87 -11.97 5.31
N ALA A 52 -9.28 -12.98 4.54
CA ALA A 52 -8.45 -13.62 3.54
C ALA A 52 -8.19 -12.65 2.36
N GLY A 53 -9.24 -12.02 1.82
CA GLY A 53 -9.10 -11.02 0.77
C GLY A 53 -8.31 -9.79 1.22
N PHE A 54 -8.54 -9.33 2.46
CA PHE A 54 -7.79 -8.22 3.04
C PHE A 54 -6.29 -8.53 3.17
N LYS A 55 -5.93 -9.72 3.68
CA LYS A 55 -4.53 -10.18 3.75
C LYS A 55 -3.91 -10.33 2.36
N ALA A 56 -4.66 -10.88 1.40
CA ALA A 56 -4.20 -11.03 0.03
C ALA A 56 -3.91 -9.67 -0.64
N ALA A 57 -4.71 -8.64 -0.35
CA ALA A 57 -4.47 -7.28 -0.84
C ALA A 57 -3.12 -6.73 -0.34
N PHE A 58 -2.76 -6.99 0.91
CA PHE A 58 -1.45 -6.60 1.45
C PHE A 58 -0.30 -7.42 0.87
N VAL A 59 -0.45 -8.73 0.69
CA VAL A 59 0.56 -9.57 0.01
C VAL A 59 0.83 -9.06 -1.40
N LYS A 60 -0.23 -8.70 -2.14
CA LYS A 60 -0.09 -8.13 -3.48
C LYS A 60 0.61 -6.77 -3.44
N PHE A 61 0.23 -5.90 -2.51
CA PHE A 61 0.88 -4.60 -2.34
C PHE A 61 2.36 -4.73 -1.98
N GLU A 62 2.71 -5.69 -1.13
CA GLU A 62 4.10 -6.00 -0.79
C GLU A 62 4.91 -6.39 -2.03
N ALA A 63 4.39 -7.32 -2.84
CA ALA A 63 5.06 -7.79 -4.05
C ALA A 63 5.27 -6.66 -5.08
N ASP A 64 4.23 -5.85 -5.32
CA ASP A 64 4.31 -4.71 -6.25
C ASP A 64 5.26 -3.62 -5.74
N ALA A 65 5.31 -3.41 -4.42
CA ALA A 65 6.26 -2.49 -3.81
C ALA A 65 7.69 -3.01 -3.91
N ALA A 66 7.93 -4.30 -3.64
CA ALA A 66 9.24 -4.93 -3.73
C ALA A 66 9.82 -4.85 -5.14
N ALA A 67 8.99 -4.94 -6.19
CA ALA A 67 9.40 -4.75 -7.57
C ALA A 67 9.98 -3.34 -7.85
N GLY A 68 9.59 -2.34 -7.07
CA GLY A 68 10.12 -0.98 -7.16
C GLY A 68 11.48 -0.78 -6.47
N ALA A 69 11.98 -1.75 -5.72
CA ALA A 69 13.24 -1.62 -4.96
C ALA A 69 14.49 -1.51 -5.84
N THR A 70 14.38 -1.79 -7.14
CA THR A 70 15.50 -1.79 -8.11
C THR A 70 15.39 -0.68 -9.16
N VAL A 71 14.43 0.25 -9.02
CA VAL A 71 14.25 1.32 -10.02
C VAL A 71 15.51 2.19 -10.13
N ALA A 72 15.92 2.46 -11.36
CA ALA A 72 17.13 3.21 -11.68
C ALA A 72 16.86 4.51 -12.48
N ASN A 73 15.61 4.71 -12.92
CA ASN A 73 15.20 5.89 -13.70
C ASN A 73 13.74 6.26 -13.42
N LEU A 74 13.34 7.43 -13.93
CA LEU A 74 12.03 8.02 -13.70
C LEU A 74 10.88 7.19 -14.28
N ASP A 75 11.05 6.60 -15.46
CA ASP A 75 9.98 5.83 -16.11
C ASP A 75 9.74 4.48 -15.44
N GLY A 76 10.83 3.81 -15.02
CA GLY A 76 10.76 2.63 -14.17
C GLY A 76 10.10 2.94 -12.83
N PHE A 77 10.45 4.08 -12.21
CA PHE A 77 9.78 4.57 -11.01
C PHE A 77 8.29 4.80 -11.24
N ARG A 78 7.88 5.50 -12.30
CA ARG A 78 6.46 5.76 -12.60
C ARG A 78 5.67 4.47 -12.79
N THR A 79 6.25 3.50 -13.50
CA THR A 79 5.65 2.19 -13.75
C THR A 79 5.43 1.42 -12.44
N ALA A 80 6.49 1.26 -11.64
CA ALA A 80 6.41 0.55 -10.36
C ALA A 80 5.50 1.29 -9.36
N PHE A 81 5.54 2.62 -9.34
CA PHE A 81 4.73 3.44 -8.45
C PHE A 81 3.25 3.35 -8.83
N GLY A 82 2.91 3.34 -10.12
CA GLY A 82 1.56 3.10 -10.60
C GLY A 82 1.02 1.72 -10.20
N ALA A 83 1.83 0.67 -10.35
CA ALA A 83 1.46 -0.68 -9.93
C ALA A 83 1.21 -0.75 -8.41
N ALA A 84 2.12 -0.22 -7.59
CA ALA A 84 1.99 -0.21 -6.14
C ALA A 84 0.74 0.59 -5.69
N THR A 85 0.56 1.81 -6.21
CA THR A 85 -0.53 2.72 -5.80
C THR A 85 -1.91 2.27 -6.27
N LYS A 86 -2.02 1.46 -7.33
CA LYS A 86 -3.28 0.82 -7.73
C LYS A 86 -3.87 -0.03 -6.58
N ASN A 87 -3.02 -0.70 -5.81
CA ASN A 87 -3.47 -1.48 -4.64
C ASN A 87 -4.08 -0.60 -3.54
N CYS A 88 -3.64 0.66 -3.41
CA CYS A 88 -4.25 1.60 -2.48
C CYS A 88 -5.72 1.84 -2.83
N GLY A 89 -6.02 2.08 -4.11
CA GLY A 89 -7.38 2.27 -4.60
C GLY A 89 -8.25 1.03 -4.35
N THR A 90 -7.80 -0.13 -4.83
CA THR A 90 -8.54 -1.39 -4.70
C THR A 90 -8.82 -1.76 -3.24
N CYS A 91 -7.84 -1.59 -2.34
CA CYS A 91 -8.06 -1.86 -0.92
C CYS A 91 -9.02 -0.84 -0.29
N HIS A 92 -8.84 0.46 -0.57
CA HIS A 92 -9.69 1.50 0.01
C HIS A 92 -11.15 1.44 -0.49
N GLU A 93 -11.39 1.00 -1.72
CA GLU A 93 -12.74 0.83 -2.26
C GLU A 93 -13.55 -0.23 -1.51
N VAL A 94 -12.89 -1.31 -1.06
CA VAL A 94 -13.54 -2.46 -0.41
C VAL A 94 -13.52 -2.33 1.11
N TYR A 95 -12.39 -1.91 1.68
CA TYR A 95 -12.09 -2.06 3.09
C TYR A 95 -12.00 -0.73 3.86
N ARG A 96 -12.15 0.43 3.21
CA ARG A 96 -12.12 1.74 3.88
C ARG A 96 -13.43 2.50 3.67
N ILE A 97 -14.03 2.95 4.78
CA ILE A 97 -15.20 3.84 4.76
C ILE A 97 -14.78 5.18 4.16
N LYS A 98 -15.52 5.66 3.16
CA LYS A 98 -15.32 7.01 2.61
C LYS A 98 -15.87 8.04 3.60
N LYS A 99 -15.09 9.08 3.85
CA LYS A 99 -15.52 10.31 4.55
C LYS A 99 -15.60 11.43 3.52
#